data_AF-A0AA38UPB0-F1
#
_entry.id   AF-A0AA38UPB0-F1
#
_cell.length_a   1.000
_cell.length_b   1.000
_cell.length_c   1.000
_cell.angle_alpha   90.00
_cell.angle_beta   90.00
_cell.angle_gamma   90.00
#
_symmetry.space_group_name_H-M   'P 1'
#
loop_
_entity.id
_entity.type
_entity.pdbx_description
1 polymer ?
#
loop_
_entity_poly.entity_id
_entity_poly.type
_entity_poly.pdbx_seq_one_letter_code
_entity_poly.pdbx_strand_id
1 'polypeptide(L)'
;MAAAIVVIVLCYINYGIAVYTSPYYAKVQYHNSALSGHAWLQELLLGHPDRIHMELGVRHHVFWALCLELRLFGAEDTPHITLEESLAIFLYLIWTGLSVHHVGE
;
A
#
# COMPACT_ATOMS: atom_id res chain seq x y z
N MET A 1 46.99 11.43 8.82
CA MET A 1 46.33 11.03 7.55
C MET A 1 45.57 9.71 7.68
N ALA A 2 46.19 8.61 8.13
CA ALA A 2 45.51 7.32 8.32
C ALA A 2 44.28 7.38 9.26
N ALA A 3 44.39 8.09 10.40
CA ALA A 3 43.28 8.23 11.34
C ALA A 3 42.04 8.92 10.73
N ALA A 4 42.24 9.93 9.88
CA ALA A 4 41.14 10.62 9.21
C ALA A 4 40.44 9.71 8.19
N ILE A 5 41.21 8.90 7.45
CA ILE A 5 40.66 7.92 6.51
C ILE A 5 39.83 6.87 7.24
N VAL A 6 40.32 6.37 8.38
CA VAL A 6 39.58 5.42 9.23
C VAL A 6 38.28 6.02 9.74
N VAL A 7 38.30 7.27 10.21
CA VAL A 7 37.08 7.96 10.66
C VAL A 7 36.06 8.12 9.53
N ILE A 8 36.51 8.50 8.32
CA ILE A 8 35.62 8.64 7.16
C ILE A 8 34.98 7.30 6.78
N VAL A 9 35.76 6.22 6.74
CA VAL A 9 35.25 4.88 6.43
C VAL A 9 34.21 4.44 7.46
N LEU A 10 34.48 4.66 8.75
CA LEU A 10 33.52 4.36 9.83
C LEU A 10 32.24 5.18 9.70
N CYS A 11 32.32 6.47 9.32
CA CYS A 11 31.13 7.28 9.07
C CYS A 11 30.26 6.73 7.93
N TYR A 12 30.87 6.30 6.83
CA TYR A 12 30.14 5.71 5.70
C TYR A 12 29.45 4.40 6.06
N ILE A 13 30.13 3.53 6.82
CA ILE A 13 29.56 2.27 7.29
C ILE A 13 28.37 2.53 8.22
N ASN A 14 28.51 3.44 9.19
CA ASN A 14 27.43 3.79 10.11
C ASN A 14 26.24 4.44 9.39
N TYR A 15 26.49 5.27 8.38
CA TYR A 15 25.43 5.84 7.54
C TYR A 15 24.68 4.75 6.76
N GLY A 16 25.40 3.81 6.14
CA GLY A 16 24.80 2.67 5.44
C GLY A 16 23.96 1.79 6.36
N ILE A 17 24.47 1.49 7.57
CA ILE A 17 23.71 0.76 8.60
C ILE A 17 22.46 1.55 9.00
N ALA A 18 22.57 2.86 9.24
CA ALA A 18 21.43 3.68 9.62
C ALA A 18 20.34 3.70 8.54
N VAL A 19 20.71 3.81 7.26
CA VAL A 19 19.75 3.79 6.13
C VAL A 19 19.12 2.40 5.97
N TYR A 20 19.92 1.34 6.03
CA TYR A 20 19.43 -0.03 5.90
C TYR A 20 18.53 -0.45 7.08
N THR A 21 18.87 -0.02 8.30
CA THR A 21 18.12 -0.35 9.52
C THR A 21 16.97 0.60 9.82
N SER A 22 16.94 1.80 9.22
CA SER A 22 15.87 2.79 9.36
C SER A 22 14.47 2.19 9.20
N PRO A 23 14.14 1.41 8.17
CA PRO A 23 12.81 0.79 8.04
C PRO A 23 12.51 -0.30 9.09
N TYR A 24 13.52 -0.86 9.76
CA TYR A 24 13.34 -1.85 10.82
C TYR A 24 13.13 -1.21 12.21
N TYR A 25 13.67 -0.01 12.43
CA TYR A 25 13.48 0.79 13.65
C TYR A 25 12.25 1.69 13.56
N ALA A 26 12.05 2.36 12.42
CA ALA A 26 10.82 3.06 12.09
C ALA A 26 9.81 2.04 11.54
N LYS A 27 9.29 1.19 12.43
CA LYS A 27 8.16 0.32 12.11
C LYS A 27 6.95 1.20 11.78
N VAL A 28 6.82 1.58 10.53
CA VAL A 28 5.56 2.08 9.99
C VAL A 28 4.57 0.92 10.13
N GLN A 29 3.46 1.15 10.84
CA GLN A 29 2.44 0.11 11.01
C GLN A 29 2.00 -0.39 9.64
N TYR A 30 2.16 -1.70 9.39
CA TYR A 30 1.80 -2.33 8.12
C TYR A 30 0.29 -2.27 7.90
N HIS A 31 -0.48 -2.33 9.00
CA HIS A 31 -1.93 -2.11 9.06
C HIS A 31 -2.20 -0.89 9.94
N ASN A 32 -2.27 0.30 9.34
CA ASN A 32 -2.90 1.47 9.99
C ASN A 32 -4.37 1.60 9.59
N SER A 33 -4.87 0.65 8.78
CA SER A 33 -6.23 0.58 8.30
C SER A 33 -7.18 0.72 9.47
N ALA A 34 -7.74 1.92 9.61
CA ALA A 34 -8.94 2.14 10.40
C ALA A 34 -9.98 1.11 9.94
N LEU A 35 -10.92 0.74 10.81
CA LEU A 35 -12.03 -0.18 10.53
C LEU A 35 -13.01 0.37 9.46
N SER A 36 -12.50 0.78 8.31
CA SER A 36 -13.20 1.34 7.17
C SER A 36 -12.37 1.04 5.91
N GLY A 37 -12.99 0.42 4.91
CA GLY A 37 -12.33 0.13 3.64
C GLY A 37 -11.85 1.39 2.92
N HIS A 38 -12.45 2.55 3.18
CA HIS A 38 -11.97 3.84 2.68
C HIS A 38 -10.58 4.19 3.19
N ALA A 39 -10.29 4.00 4.48
CA ALA A 39 -8.97 4.29 5.05
C ALA A 39 -7.91 3.33 4.49
N TRP A 40 -8.25 2.04 4.40
CA TRP A 40 -7.41 1.02 3.76
C TRP A 40 -7.12 1.35 2.28
N LEU A 41 -8.14 1.80 1.53
CA LEU A 41 -7.97 2.22 0.15
C LEU A 41 -7.03 3.45 0.04
N GLN A 42 -7.17 4.43 0.94
CA GLN A 42 -6.26 5.57 0.97
C GLN A 42 -4.82 5.14 1.24
N GLU A 43 -4.58 4.17 2.11
CA GLU A 43 -3.25 3.60 2.37
C GLU A 43 -2.65 2.86 1.17
N LEU A 44 -3.50 2.24 0.35
CA LEU A 44 -3.10 1.58 -0.89
C LEU A 44 -2.73 2.58 -1.98
N LEU A 45 -3.51 3.65 -2.11
CA LEU A 45 -3.34 4.66 -3.16
C LEU A 45 -2.22 5.66 -2.84
N LEU A 46 -2.11 6.09 -1.58
CA LEU A 46 -1.11 7.06 -1.13
C LEU A 46 0.19 6.40 -0.64
N GLY A 47 0.18 5.08 -0.48
CA GLY A 47 1.34 4.30 -0.05
C GLY A 47 2.37 4.08 -1.17
N HIS A 48 3.21 3.07 -0.99
CA HIS A 48 4.20 2.70 -2.00
C HIS A 48 3.50 2.22 -3.29
N PRO A 49 3.94 2.61 -4.49
CA PRO A 49 3.28 2.25 -5.75
C PRO A 49 3.21 0.74 -6.01
N ASP A 50 4.10 -0.04 -5.40
CA ASP A 50 4.06 -1.51 -5.51
C ASP A 50 3.02 -2.15 -4.58
N ARG A 51 2.54 -1.43 -3.55
CA ARG A 51 1.58 -1.94 -2.57
C ARG A 51 0.25 -2.29 -3.24
N ILE A 52 -0.24 -1.41 -4.11
CA ILE A 52 -1.48 -1.67 -4.86
C ILE A 52 -1.36 -2.89 -5.78
N HIS A 53 -0.18 -3.09 -6.39
CA HIS A 53 0.07 -4.25 -7.22
C HIS A 53 0.14 -5.55 -6.40
N MET A 54 0.78 -5.51 -5.23
CA MET A 54 0.88 -6.68 -4.36
C MET A 54 -0.46 -7.09 -3.75
N GLU A 55 -1.34 -6.14 -3.46
CA GLU A 55 -2.61 -6.40 -2.76
C GLU A 55 -3.80 -6.58 -3.71
N LEU A 56 -3.88 -5.81 -4.80
CA LEU A 56 -5.00 -5.86 -5.76
C LEU A 56 -4.66 -6.60 -7.05
N GLY A 57 -3.40 -6.99 -7.27
CA GLY A 57 -2.94 -7.59 -8.53
C GLY A 57 -2.92 -6.64 -9.73
N VAL A 58 -3.17 -5.34 -9.52
CA VAL A 58 -3.23 -4.32 -10.59
C VAL A 58 -2.36 -3.11 -10.27
N ARG A 59 -1.86 -2.43 -11.30
CA ARG A 59 -1.12 -1.16 -11.13
C ARG A 59 -2.08 0.00 -10.86
N HIS A 60 -1.58 1.04 -10.20
CA HIS A 60 -2.35 2.24 -9.83
C HIS A 60 -3.15 2.85 -11.00
N HIS A 61 -2.53 3.02 -12.18
CA HIS A 61 -3.23 3.58 -13.35
C HIS A 61 -4.32 2.66 -13.90
N VAL A 62 -4.14 1.33 -13.81
CA VAL A 62 -5.14 0.35 -14.26
C VAL A 62 -6.35 0.38 -13.32
N PHE A 63 -6.10 0.47 -12.01
CA PHE A 63 -7.16 0.62 -11.02
C PHE A 63 -8.05 1.83 -11.32
N TRP A 64 -7.45 3.01 -11.55
CA TRP A 64 -8.22 4.21 -11.90
C TRP A 64 -8.95 4.10 -13.25
N ALA A 65 -8.34 3.47 -14.25
CA ALA A 65 -9.00 3.23 -15.53
C ALA A 65 -10.26 2.35 -15.35
N LEU A 66 -10.19 1.31 -14.51
CA LEU A 66 -11.35 0.48 -14.18
C LEU A 66 -12.43 1.27 -13.44
N CYS A 67 -12.07 2.11 -12.47
CA CYS A 67 -13.03 2.98 -11.79
C CYS A 67 -13.76 3.90 -12.76
N LEU A 68 -13.02 4.54 -13.68
CA LEU A 68 -13.60 5.42 -14.69
C LEU A 68 -14.55 4.67 -15.63
N GLU A 69 -14.12 3.51 -16.12
CA GLU A 69 -14.93 2.68 -17.01
C GLU A 69 -16.24 2.24 -16.33
N LEU A 70 -16.17 1.81 -15.07
CA LEU A 70 -17.36 1.44 -14.30
C LEU A 70 -18.31 2.62 -14.09
N ARG A 71 -17.78 3.82 -13.80
CA ARG A 71 -18.60 5.03 -13.71
C ARG A 71 -19.26 5.37 -15.06
N LEU A 72 -18.56 5.15 -16.18
CA LEU A 72 -19.14 5.32 -17.52
C LEU A 72 -20.28 4.33 -17.81
N PHE A 73 -20.19 3.11 -17.28
CA PHE A 73 -21.26 2.11 -17.35
C PHE A 73 -22.41 2.36 -16.38
N GLY A 74 -22.38 3.44 -15.60
CA GLY A 74 -23.45 3.85 -14.68
C GLY A 74 -23.34 3.23 -13.29
N ALA A 75 -22.17 2.73 -12.91
CA ALA A 75 -21.93 2.34 -11.53
C ALA A 75 -21.74 3.58 -10.65
N GLU A 76 -22.48 3.63 -9.55
CA GLU A 76 -22.51 4.76 -8.63
C GLU A 76 -22.08 4.35 -7.23
N ASP A 77 -21.72 5.34 -6.43
CA ASP A 77 -21.41 5.15 -5.01
C ASP A 77 -22.68 4.74 -4.26
N THR A 78 -22.55 3.83 -3.29
CA THR A 78 -23.65 3.50 -2.38
C THR A 78 -23.64 4.48 -1.19
N PRO A 79 -24.72 4.59 -0.39
CA PRO A 79 -24.76 5.49 0.76
C PRO A 79 -23.66 5.25 1.81
N HIS A 80 -23.01 4.08 1.79
CA HIS A 80 -22.05 3.67 2.80
C HIS A 80 -20.67 3.33 2.23
N ILE A 81 -20.57 3.00 0.94
CA ILE A 81 -19.35 2.49 0.32
C ILE A 81 -19.16 3.15 -1.05
N THR A 82 -17.97 3.69 -1.27
CA THR A 82 -17.56 4.27 -2.57
C THR A 82 -17.33 3.17 -3.61
N LEU A 83 -17.49 3.52 -4.88
CA LEU A 83 -17.23 2.61 -5.99
C LEU A 83 -15.78 2.12 -5.98
N GLU A 84 -14.83 3.01 -5.71
CA GLU A 84 -13.41 2.70 -5.61
C GLU A 84 -13.14 1.67 -4.50
N GLU A 85 -13.78 1.84 -3.34
CA GLU A 85 -13.67 0.92 -2.21
C GLU A 85 -14.27 -0.45 -2.53
N SER A 86 -15.47 -0.47 -3.13
CA SER A 86 -16.12 -1.72 -3.58
C SER A 86 -15.26 -2.47 -4.61
N LEU A 87 -14.69 -1.74 -5.57
CA LEU A 87 -13.80 -2.33 -6.58
C LEU A 87 -12.50 -2.85 -5.96
N ALA A 88 -11.91 -2.10 -5.04
CA ALA A 88 -10.68 -2.53 -4.36
C ALA A 88 -10.90 -3.79 -3.53
N ILE A 89 -12.01 -3.88 -2.79
CA ILE A 89 -12.38 -5.11 -2.06
C ILE A 89 -12.60 -6.28 -3.02
N PHE A 90 -13.31 -6.05 -4.13
CA PHE A 90 -13.53 -7.07 -5.15
C PHE A 90 -12.22 -7.62 -5.74
N LEU A 91 -11.30 -6.73 -6.12
CA LEU A 91 -9.99 -7.11 -6.66
C LEU A 91 -9.14 -7.84 -5.61
N TYR A 92 -9.16 -7.37 -4.36
CA TYR A 92 -8.47 -8.01 -3.25
C TYR A 92 -8.96 -9.45 -3.03
N LEU A 93 -10.27 -9.68 -3.04
CA LEU A 93 -10.88 -11.01 -2.91
C LEU A 93 -10.42 -11.95 -4.04
N ILE A 94 -10.40 -11.46 -5.28
CA ILE A 94 -9.99 -12.26 -6.43
C ILE A 94 -8.50 -12.57 -6.39
N TRP A 95 -7.67 -11.59 -6.04
CA TRP A 95 -6.22 -11.74 -6.03
C TRP A 95 -5.74 -12.65 -4.89
N THR A 96 -6.31 -12.50 -3.69
CA THR A 96 -5.92 -13.28 -2.51
C THR A 96 -6.59 -14.65 -2.45
N GLY A 97 -7.70 -14.85 -3.15
CA GLY A 97 -8.49 -16.09 -3.09
C GLY A 97 -9.17 -16.31 -1.73
N LEU A 98 -9.31 -15.26 -0.92
CA LEU A 98 -9.96 -15.34 0.40
C LEU A 98 -11.47 -15.46 0.25
N SER A 99 -12.08 -16.31 1.08
CA SER A 99 -13.54 -16.38 1.19
C SER A 99 -14.08 -15.15 1.94
N VAL A 100 -15.30 -14.72 1.61
CA VAL A 100 -15.96 -13.54 2.23
C VAL A 100 -16.03 -13.63 3.76
N HIS A 101 -16.11 -14.85 4.32
CA HIS A 101 -16.12 -15.09 5.77
C HIS A 101 -14.83 -14.61 6.45
N HIS A 102 -13.69 -14.63 5.75
CA HIS A 102 -12.39 -14.29 6.32
C HIS A 102 -12.06 -12.79 6.20
N VAL A 103 -12.81 -12.05 5.38
CA VAL A 103 -12.59 -10.61 5.13
C VAL A 103 -13.41 -9.74 6.09
N GLY A 104 -14.44 -10.30 6.71
CA GLY A 104 -15.32 -9.60 7.65
C GLY A 104 -15.06 -9.85 9.14
N GLU A 105 -14.06 -10.67 9.50
CA GLU A 105 -13.60 -10.89 10.89
C GLU A 105 -12.52 -9.88 11.28
#